data_AF-A0A934NYM8-F1
#
_entry.id   AF-A0A934NYM8-F1
#
_cell.length_a   1.000
_cell.length_b   1.000
_cell.length_c   1.000
_cell.angle_alpha   90.00
_cell.angle_beta   90.00
_cell.angle_gamma   90.00
#
_symmetry.space_group_name_H-M   'P 1'
#
loop_
_entity.id
_entity.type
_entity.pdbx_description
1 polymer ?
#
loop_
_entity_poly.entity_id
_entity_poly.type
_entity_poly.pdbx_seq_one_letter_code
_entity_poly.pdbx_strand_id
1 'polypeptide(L)'
;MGDTIVLRQRVAAPPAAVWDLLTDPARMNEWSTARIELVDAGDGGRADGVGTLRRIHLPGPGSARLSEVVHESEPPHRFGYTVFRGAAGLREHRGNIAIAGVDGGAASEVSWEVVMRFAIPGVSLLARQLIAPELSRSLKRLAEIAAGSRESTTAGPRHIEPADLTPLLAEANAILAQQRAIADRLAGADDPKQWFARVYQFVTEEQLAHLESGLVNNPEWVLRLIPRFHELYSESLFTFEAGEPTPQQWHRAWSTAEAGGAKQSAQLIVKALLQGVAAHIEVDLPRALAETYLRDFRGRCDYVYFRADYIRMADIFRKASDRLMEQMPRHYHPLWLRLSRSVLPPEFRDQLMSRYYDVARRRLEAFDKGGELVRAKLGVADS
;
A
#
# COMPACT_ATOMS: atom_id res chain seq x y z
N MET A 1 10.54 -19.53 -5.89
CA MET A 1 11.76 -18.71 -6.08
C MET A 1 11.41 -17.59 -7.03
N GLY A 2 11.59 -16.34 -6.63
CA GLY A 2 11.43 -15.20 -7.54
C GLY A 2 12.63 -15.08 -8.48
N ASP A 3 12.44 -14.47 -9.64
CA ASP A 3 13.56 -14.17 -10.52
C ASP A 3 14.06 -12.74 -10.25
N THR A 4 15.34 -12.65 -9.91
CA THR A 4 16.04 -11.39 -9.74
C THR A 4 16.87 -11.10 -10.98
N ILE A 5 16.74 -9.88 -11.51
CA ILE A 5 17.60 -9.33 -12.54
C ILE A 5 18.56 -8.36 -11.84
N VAL A 6 19.85 -8.54 -12.03
CA VAL A 6 20.87 -7.59 -11.56
C VAL A 6 21.62 -7.08 -12.77
N LEU A 7 21.62 -5.76 -12.95
CA LEU A 7 22.35 -5.08 -14.00
C LEU A 7 23.37 -4.15 -13.37
N ARG A 8 24.55 -4.06 -13.98
CA ARG A 8 25.59 -3.11 -13.61
C ARG A 8 26.01 -2.32 -14.82
N GLN A 9 26.19 -1.01 -14.64
CA GLN A 9 26.60 -0.10 -15.69
C GLN A 9 27.53 0.96 -15.11
N ARG A 10 28.73 1.08 -15.69
CA ARG A 10 29.62 2.21 -15.42
C ARG A 10 29.17 3.41 -16.23
N VAL A 11 29.15 4.58 -15.61
CA VAL A 11 28.71 5.85 -16.20
C VAL A 11 29.79 6.90 -15.99
N ALA A 12 30.23 7.55 -17.07
CA ALA A 12 31.25 8.60 -17.02
C ALA A 12 30.63 9.96 -16.60
N ALA A 13 30.03 9.97 -15.41
CA ALA A 13 29.43 11.15 -14.79
C ALA A 13 29.40 11.00 -13.25
N PRO A 14 29.41 12.12 -12.49
CA PRO A 14 29.28 12.10 -11.03
C PRO A 14 27.93 11.54 -10.56
N PRO A 15 27.84 10.91 -9.36
CA PRO A 15 26.61 10.28 -8.86
C PRO A 15 25.37 11.19 -8.89
N ALA A 16 25.51 12.47 -8.53
CA ALA A 16 24.40 13.41 -8.53
C ALA A 16 23.81 13.68 -9.92
N ALA A 17 24.66 13.72 -10.96
CA ALA A 17 24.18 13.85 -12.34
C ALA A 17 23.44 12.60 -12.82
N VAL A 18 23.93 11.43 -12.39
CA VAL A 18 23.32 10.13 -12.71
C VAL A 18 21.98 9.96 -11.97
N TRP A 19 21.88 10.45 -10.74
CA TRP A 19 20.67 10.43 -9.93
C TRP A 19 19.48 11.11 -10.64
N ASP A 20 19.67 12.33 -11.13
CA ASP A 20 18.61 13.08 -11.82
C ASP A 20 18.11 12.32 -13.07
N LEU A 21 19.03 11.74 -13.83
CA LEU A 21 18.70 10.92 -15.00
C LEU A 21 17.90 9.66 -14.65
N LEU A 22 18.15 9.05 -13.49
CA LEU A 22 17.52 7.81 -13.06
C LEU A 22 16.16 8.00 -12.39
N THR A 23 15.90 9.17 -11.81
CA THR A 23 14.80 9.34 -10.87
C THR A 23 13.71 10.32 -11.35
N ASP A 24 14.07 11.33 -12.16
CA ASP A 24 13.11 12.26 -12.76
C ASP A 24 12.49 11.67 -14.05
N PRO A 25 11.15 11.43 -14.10
CA PRO A 25 10.47 10.91 -15.29
C PRO A 25 10.75 11.68 -16.58
N ALA A 26 10.92 13.01 -16.54
CA ALA A 26 11.24 13.80 -17.73
C ALA A 26 12.58 13.39 -18.32
N ARG A 27 13.58 13.18 -17.45
CA ARG A 27 14.94 12.75 -17.78
C ARG A 27 15.00 11.26 -18.13
N MET A 28 14.23 10.43 -17.42
CA MET A 28 14.15 8.99 -17.66
C MET A 28 13.66 8.68 -19.09
N ASN A 29 12.72 9.48 -19.60
CA ASN A 29 12.18 9.33 -20.95
C ASN A 29 13.20 9.65 -22.07
N GLU A 30 14.37 10.21 -21.75
CA GLU A 30 15.46 10.42 -22.72
C GLU A 30 16.22 9.12 -23.06
N TRP A 31 16.19 8.12 -22.18
CA TRP A 31 16.97 6.88 -22.32
C TRP A 31 16.17 5.57 -22.16
N SER A 32 15.04 5.60 -21.45
CA SER A 32 14.23 4.40 -21.19
C SER A 32 13.45 3.97 -22.43
N THR A 33 13.39 2.66 -22.69
CA THR A 33 12.53 2.10 -23.76
C THR A 33 11.04 2.07 -23.37
N ALA A 34 10.72 2.17 -22.08
CA ALA A 34 9.36 2.35 -21.58
C ALA A 34 9.14 3.82 -21.22
N ARG A 35 7.99 4.40 -21.59
CA ARG A 35 7.65 5.78 -21.22
C ARG A 35 7.18 5.83 -19.77
N ILE A 36 7.70 6.78 -19.00
CA ILE A 36 7.33 7.03 -17.62
C ILE A 36 6.58 8.35 -17.53
N GLU A 37 5.44 8.32 -16.85
CA GLU A 37 4.59 9.47 -16.57
C GLU A 37 4.60 9.71 -15.05
N LEU A 38 4.92 10.94 -14.63
CA LEU A 38 4.72 11.37 -13.26
C LEU A 38 3.21 11.53 -13.02
N VAL A 39 2.65 10.76 -12.10
CA VAL A 39 1.21 10.86 -11.75
C VAL A 39 1.02 11.79 -10.56
N ASP A 40 1.87 11.65 -9.55
CA ASP A 40 1.89 12.54 -8.40
C ASP A 40 3.30 12.58 -7.79
N ALA A 41 3.73 13.77 -7.36
CA ALA A 41 5.02 13.95 -6.75
C ALA A 41 5.06 13.35 -5.33
N GLY A 42 6.26 13.01 -4.89
CA GLY A 42 6.51 12.52 -3.54
C GLY A 42 6.76 13.65 -2.56
N ASP A 43 7.31 13.28 -1.42
CA ASP A 43 7.72 14.20 -0.38
C ASP A 43 8.62 15.33 -0.89
N GLY A 44 8.35 16.54 -0.42
CA GLY A 44 8.98 17.78 -0.88
C GLY A 44 8.52 18.23 -2.27
N GLY A 45 7.45 17.65 -2.82
CA GLY A 45 7.00 17.92 -4.20
C GLY A 45 7.98 17.39 -5.26
N ARG A 46 8.82 16.42 -4.89
CA ARG A 46 9.91 15.93 -5.73
C ARG A 46 9.51 14.71 -6.55
N ALA A 47 10.03 14.59 -7.78
CA ALA A 47 9.82 13.42 -8.61
C ALA A 47 10.55 12.16 -8.10
N ASP A 48 11.63 12.34 -7.33
CA ASP A 48 12.39 11.27 -6.70
C ASP A 48 12.02 11.08 -5.22
N GLY A 49 11.08 11.86 -4.69
CA GLY A 49 10.67 11.83 -3.29
C GLY A 49 9.98 10.52 -2.91
N VAL A 50 10.09 10.14 -1.63
CA VAL A 50 9.32 9.00 -1.11
C VAL A 50 7.82 9.30 -1.28
N GLY A 51 7.08 8.30 -1.72
CA GLY A 51 5.67 8.43 -2.04
C GLY A 51 5.39 8.82 -3.48
N THR A 52 6.35 9.21 -4.32
CA THR A 52 6.09 9.55 -5.73
C THR A 52 5.33 8.42 -6.42
N LEU A 53 4.25 8.76 -7.11
CA LEU A 53 3.48 7.85 -7.93
C LEU A 53 3.83 8.04 -9.41
N ARG A 54 4.25 6.95 -10.07
CA ARG A 54 4.58 6.97 -11.50
C ARG A 54 3.78 5.91 -12.25
N ARG A 55 3.55 6.18 -13.53
CA ARG A 55 2.90 5.25 -14.46
C ARG A 55 3.87 4.92 -15.58
N ILE A 56 4.13 3.63 -15.75
CA ILE A 56 5.02 3.10 -16.77
C ILE A 56 4.16 2.53 -17.89
N HIS A 57 4.41 3.00 -19.11
CA HIS A 57 3.78 2.52 -20.34
C HIS A 57 4.75 1.57 -21.02
N LEU A 58 4.45 0.27 -20.95
CA LEU A 58 5.33 -0.77 -21.49
C LEU A 58 5.29 -0.77 -23.03
N PRO A 59 6.43 -0.98 -23.70
CA PRO A 59 6.47 -1.11 -25.15
C PRO A 59 5.83 -2.44 -25.60
N GLY A 60 5.13 -2.44 -26.74
CA GLY A 60 4.59 -3.64 -27.39
C GLY A 60 3.08 -3.62 -27.65
N PRO A 61 2.55 -4.64 -28.38
CA PRO A 61 1.14 -4.73 -28.71
C PRO A 61 0.29 -4.93 -27.45
N GLY A 62 -0.67 -4.04 -27.21
CA GLY A 62 -1.58 -4.08 -26.05
C GLY A 62 -1.28 -3.07 -24.93
N SER A 63 -0.25 -2.23 -25.06
CA SER A 63 0.08 -1.07 -24.18
C SER A 63 -0.23 -1.28 -22.71
N ALA A 64 0.32 -2.35 -22.13
CA ALA A 64 0.17 -2.62 -20.71
C ALA A 64 0.77 -1.47 -19.87
N ARG A 65 0.09 -1.13 -18.79
CA ARG A 65 0.50 -0.05 -17.87
C ARG A 65 0.84 -0.64 -16.52
N LEU A 66 1.94 -0.17 -15.94
CA LEU A 66 2.30 -0.43 -14.56
C LEU A 66 2.11 0.85 -13.75
N SER A 67 1.68 0.73 -12.51
CA SER A 67 1.76 1.81 -11.53
C SER A 67 2.80 1.44 -10.48
N GLU A 68 3.72 2.34 -10.22
CA GLU A 68 4.76 2.18 -9.21
C GLU A 68 4.76 3.34 -8.22
N VAL A 69 5.19 3.03 -7.01
CA VAL A 69 5.39 4.01 -5.94
C VAL A 69 6.83 3.97 -5.47
N VAL A 70 7.43 5.14 -5.30
CA VAL A 70 8.76 5.29 -4.69
C VAL A 70 8.64 5.09 -3.20
N HIS A 71 9.49 4.24 -2.63
CA HIS A 71 9.46 3.88 -1.22
C HIS A 71 10.79 4.11 -0.50
N GLU A 72 11.84 4.48 -1.23
CA GLU A 72 13.15 4.78 -0.69
C GLU A 72 13.84 5.79 -1.61
N SER A 73 14.39 6.85 -1.01
CA SER A 73 15.08 7.91 -1.72
C SER A 73 16.18 8.47 -0.84
N GLU A 74 17.43 8.11 -1.17
CA GLU A 74 18.65 8.57 -0.54
C GLU A 74 19.59 9.15 -1.60
N PRO A 75 19.31 10.36 -2.11
CA PRO A 75 20.13 10.99 -3.14
C PRO A 75 21.58 11.20 -2.66
N PRO A 76 22.59 10.99 -3.52
CA PRO A 76 22.51 10.44 -4.88
C PRO A 76 22.78 8.92 -4.92
N HIS A 77 22.55 8.17 -3.84
CA HIS A 77 23.11 6.83 -3.65
C HIS A 77 22.11 5.67 -3.74
N ARG A 78 20.90 5.79 -3.19
CA ARG A 78 19.95 4.66 -3.13
C ARG A 78 18.54 5.09 -3.50
N PHE A 79 17.91 4.35 -4.42
CA PHE A 79 16.55 4.62 -4.87
C PHE A 79 15.76 3.32 -4.95
N GLY A 80 14.54 3.30 -4.40
CA GLY A 80 13.71 2.11 -4.34
C GLY A 80 12.27 2.39 -4.72
N TYR A 81 11.71 1.51 -5.57
CA TYR A 81 10.32 1.60 -6.00
C TYR A 81 9.65 0.22 -6.01
N THR A 82 8.33 0.21 -5.90
CA THR A 82 7.50 -1.00 -5.97
C THR A 82 6.35 -0.79 -6.95
N VAL A 83 6.18 -1.74 -7.88
CA VAL A 83 5.01 -1.79 -8.76
C VAL A 83 3.89 -2.49 -8.02
N PHE A 84 2.76 -1.81 -7.86
CA PHE A 84 1.61 -2.30 -7.08
C PHE A 84 0.36 -2.51 -7.93
N ARG A 85 0.39 -2.12 -9.21
CA ARG A 85 -0.69 -2.39 -10.17
C ARG A 85 -0.07 -2.63 -11.54
N GLY A 86 -0.59 -3.60 -12.29
CA GLY A 86 -0.10 -3.84 -13.65
C GLY A 86 -0.36 -5.25 -14.17
N ALA A 87 0.68 -5.87 -14.74
CA ALA A 87 0.62 -7.14 -15.44
C ALA A 87 -0.14 -8.23 -14.66
N ALA A 88 -1.04 -8.94 -15.34
CA ALA A 88 -1.86 -9.98 -14.74
C ALA A 88 -0.99 -11.07 -14.09
N GLY A 89 -1.33 -11.43 -12.84
CA GLY A 89 -0.60 -12.46 -12.09
C GLY A 89 0.75 -12.00 -11.51
N LEU A 90 1.13 -10.72 -11.63
CA LEU A 90 2.31 -10.17 -10.96
C LEU A 90 2.02 -10.03 -9.45
N ARG A 91 2.78 -10.77 -8.64
CA ARG A 91 2.66 -10.79 -7.18
C ARG A 91 3.60 -9.82 -6.49
N GLU A 92 4.80 -9.69 -7.04
CA GLU A 92 5.83 -8.80 -6.50
C GLU A 92 6.61 -8.23 -7.66
N HIS A 93 6.82 -6.92 -7.63
CA HIS A 93 7.76 -6.26 -8.50
C HIS A 93 8.38 -5.09 -7.76
N ARG A 94 9.67 -5.19 -7.51
CA ARG A 94 10.45 -4.18 -6.80
C ARG A 94 11.71 -3.89 -7.58
N GLY A 95 12.08 -2.61 -7.65
CA GLY A 95 13.39 -2.19 -8.14
C GLY A 95 14.17 -1.46 -7.06
N ASN A 96 15.43 -1.83 -6.89
CA ASN A 96 16.40 -1.13 -6.07
C ASN A 96 17.55 -0.68 -6.96
N ILE A 97 17.92 0.59 -6.86
CA ILE A 97 19.04 1.18 -7.58
C ILE A 97 20.06 1.67 -6.55
N ALA A 98 21.32 1.30 -6.75
CA ALA A 98 22.45 1.81 -5.99
C ALA A 98 23.43 2.50 -6.94
N ILE A 99 23.95 3.67 -6.52
CA ILE A 99 24.91 4.47 -7.27
C ILE A 99 26.13 4.70 -6.38
N ALA A 100 27.27 4.13 -6.79
CA ALA A 100 28.55 4.32 -6.12
C ALA A 100 29.45 5.26 -6.94
N GLY A 101 30.03 6.27 -6.28
CA GLY A 101 31.06 7.09 -6.90
C GLY A 101 32.36 6.30 -7.11
N VAL A 102 32.95 6.40 -8.29
CA VAL A 102 34.24 5.81 -8.65
C VAL A 102 35.15 6.88 -9.26
N ASP A 103 36.44 6.57 -9.43
CA ASP A 103 37.46 7.52 -9.92
C ASP A 103 37.48 8.86 -9.17
N GLY A 104 37.37 8.81 -7.84
CA GLY A 104 37.33 10.01 -7.01
C GLY A 104 36.04 10.83 -7.14
N GLY A 105 34.96 10.25 -7.65
CA GLY A 105 33.65 10.90 -7.80
C GLY A 105 33.38 11.46 -9.21
N ALA A 106 34.35 11.37 -10.13
CA ALA A 106 34.18 11.81 -11.51
C ALA A 106 33.29 10.86 -12.35
N ALA A 107 33.17 9.61 -11.92
CA ALA A 107 32.35 8.58 -12.57
C ALA A 107 31.50 7.82 -11.53
N SER A 108 30.54 7.03 -12.02
CA SER A 108 29.63 6.25 -11.18
C SER A 108 29.54 4.80 -11.62
N GLU A 109 29.35 3.90 -10.67
CA GLU A 109 28.86 2.54 -10.91
C GLU A 109 27.39 2.46 -10.48
N VAL A 110 26.50 2.17 -11.44
CA VAL A 110 25.06 1.97 -11.20
C VAL A 110 24.79 0.48 -11.12
N SER A 111 24.16 0.04 -10.02
CA SER A 111 23.63 -1.30 -9.84
C SER A 111 22.11 -1.24 -9.77
N TRP A 112 21.41 -1.93 -10.66
CA TRP A 112 19.96 -2.01 -10.68
C TRP A 112 19.51 -3.44 -10.46
N GLU A 113 18.88 -3.68 -9.32
CA GLU A 113 18.24 -4.94 -8.97
C GLU A 113 16.73 -4.83 -9.23
N VAL A 114 16.17 -5.76 -9.98
CA VAL A 114 14.73 -5.89 -10.21
C VAL A 114 14.29 -7.28 -9.79
N VAL A 115 13.42 -7.34 -8.79
CA VAL A 115 12.81 -8.58 -8.30
C VAL A 115 11.42 -8.69 -8.90
N MET A 116 11.10 -9.83 -9.53
CA MET A 116 9.76 -10.12 -10.04
C MET A 116 9.28 -11.50 -9.58
N ARG A 117 8.03 -11.56 -9.11
CA ARG A 117 7.34 -12.81 -8.78
C ARG A 117 5.97 -12.83 -9.44
N PHE A 118 5.66 -13.93 -10.09
CA PHE A 118 4.36 -14.19 -10.71
C PHE A 118 3.65 -15.34 -10.01
N ALA A 119 2.32 -15.37 -10.11
CA ALA A 119 1.49 -16.43 -9.57
C ALA A 119 1.74 -17.78 -10.24
N ILE A 120 2.05 -17.76 -11.54
CA ILE A 120 2.29 -18.96 -12.35
C ILE A 120 3.80 -19.26 -12.35
N PRO A 121 4.23 -20.45 -11.90
CA PRO A 121 5.63 -20.86 -11.98
C PRO A 121 6.17 -20.80 -13.42
N GLY A 122 7.42 -20.34 -13.58
CA GLY A 122 8.09 -20.26 -14.89
C GLY A 122 7.80 -19.00 -15.71
N VAL A 123 6.71 -18.27 -15.43
CA VAL A 123 6.42 -16.97 -16.09
C VAL A 123 7.49 -15.92 -15.78
N SER A 124 8.03 -15.94 -14.56
CA SER A 124 9.11 -15.04 -14.14
C SER A 124 10.38 -15.20 -14.99
N LEU A 125 10.70 -16.43 -15.41
CA LEU A 125 11.88 -16.72 -16.23
C LEU A 125 11.70 -16.14 -17.64
N LEU A 126 10.52 -16.36 -18.23
CA LEU A 126 10.18 -15.80 -19.55
C LEU A 126 10.16 -14.28 -19.50
N ALA A 127 9.53 -13.69 -18.48
CA ALA A 127 9.52 -12.25 -18.27
C ALA A 127 10.95 -11.69 -18.15
N ARG A 128 11.84 -12.37 -17.41
CA ARG A 128 13.25 -12.01 -17.31
C ARG A 128 13.97 -12.01 -18.67
N GLN A 129 13.75 -13.03 -19.50
CA GLN A 129 14.37 -13.11 -20.83
C GLN A 129 13.92 -11.98 -21.75
N LEU A 130 12.68 -11.49 -21.59
CA LEU A 130 12.14 -10.38 -22.37
C LEU A 130 12.56 -9.00 -21.82
N ILE A 131 12.60 -8.84 -20.49
CA ILE A 131 12.81 -7.55 -19.83
C ILE A 131 14.31 -7.22 -19.69
N ALA A 132 15.17 -8.19 -19.35
CA ALA A 132 16.58 -7.93 -19.09
C ALA A 132 17.34 -7.28 -20.27
N PRO A 133 17.12 -7.68 -21.55
CA PRO A 133 17.74 -7.01 -22.69
C PRO A 133 17.31 -5.55 -22.85
N GLU A 134 16.03 -5.24 -22.62
CA GLU A 134 15.48 -3.88 -22.71
C GLU A 134 16.03 -2.98 -21.61
N LEU A 135 16.10 -3.48 -20.37
CA LEU A 135 16.71 -2.76 -19.25
C LEU A 135 18.21 -2.52 -19.49
N SER A 136 18.94 -3.52 -20.00
CA SER A 136 20.36 -3.36 -20.36
C SER A 136 20.56 -2.34 -21.47
N ARG A 137 19.72 -2.34 -22.52
CA ARG A 137 19.76 -1.34 -23.59
C ARG A 137 19.49 0.07 -23.05
N SER A 138 18.49 0.20 -22.17
CA SER A 138 18.13 1.47 -21.53
C SER A 138 19.28 2.01 -20.67
N LEU A 139 19.93 1.16 -19.84
CA LEU A 139 21.08 1.58 -19.02
C LEU A 139 22.30 1.98 -19.86
N LYS A 140 22.57 1.28 -20.98
CA LYS A 140 23.63 1.69 -21.91
C LYS A 140 23.35 3.06 -22.51
N ARG A 141 22.09 3.30 -22.92
CA ARG A 141 21.67 4.59 -23.44
C ARG A 141 21.79 5.70 -22.40
N LEU A 142 21.45 5.42 -21.14
CA LEU A 142 21.69 6.34 -20.04
C LEU A 142 23.17 6.70 -19.92
N ALA A 143 24.06 5.70 -19.98
CA ALA A 143 25.51 5.94 -19.86
C ALA A 143 26.05 6.82 -20.99
N GLU A 144 25.51 6.68 -22.21
CA GLU A 144 25.84 7.54 -23.36
C GLU A 144 25.39 8.99 -23.15
N ILE A 145 24.15 9.21 -22.67
CA ILE A 145 23.60 10.55 -22.45
C ILE A 145 24.27 11.24 -21.26
N ALA A 146 24.58 10.48 -20.21
CA ALA A 146 25.22 10.99 -19.01
C ALA A 146 26.68 11.39 -19.24
N ALA A 147 27.37 10.82 -20.24
CA ALA A 147 28.80 11.04 -20.46
C ALA A 147 29.15 12.54 -20.57
N GLY A 148 30.01 13.01 -19.66
CA GLY A 148 30.43 14.42 -19.61
C GLY A 148 29.44 15.37 -18.91
N SER A 149 28.36 14.84 -18.31
CA SER A 149 27.50 15.61 -17.42
C SER A 149 28.28 16.09 -16.21
N ARG A 150 27.98 17.32 -15.77
CA ARG A 150 28.58 17.91 -14.58
C ARG A 150 27.72 17.60 -13.36
N GLU A 151 28.32 17.76 -12.18
CA GLU A 151 27.64 17.61 -10.92
C GLU A 151 26.36 18.47 -10.86
N SER A 152 25.29 17.88 -10.34
CA SER A 152 23.99 18.52 -10.15
C SER A 152 23.71 18.64 -8.65
N THR A 153 22.92 19.64 -8.27
CA THR A 153 22.49 19.79 -6.88
C THR A 153 21.28 18.90 -6.63
N THR A 154 21.50 17.76 -5.96
CA THR A 154 20.40 16.92 -5.47
C THR A 154 20.03 17.36 -4.06
N ALA A 155 18.74 17.65 -3.82
CA ALA A 155 18.27 17.86 -2.45
C ALA A 155 18.52 16.59 -1.62
N GLY A 156 19.07 16.75 -0.42
CA GLY A 156 19.42 15.63 0.46
C GLY A 156 18.22 14.73 0.80
N PRO A 157 18.48 13.54 1.36
CA PRO A 157 17.41 12.68 1.84
C PRO A 157 16.59 13.38 2.92
N ARG A 158 15.27 13.15 2.91
CA ARG A 158 14.41 13.46 4.05
C ARG A 158 14.01 12.14 4.72
N HIS A 159 14.60 11.88 5.88
CA HIS A 159 14.22 10.76 6.74
C HIS A 159 13.42 11.28 7.91
N ILE A 160 12.39 10.51 8.26
CA ILE A 160 11.70 10.69 9.52
C ILE A 160 12.58 10.02 10.58
N GLU A 161 13.07 10.79 11.55
CA GLU A 161 13.84 10.26 12.67
C GLU A 161 13.07 9.11 13.35
N PRO A 162 13.72 7.96 13.60
CA PRO A 162 13.08 6.82 14.23
C PRO A 162 12.56 7.19 15.63
N ALA A 163 11.27 6.93 15.89
CA ALA A 163 10.72 7.02 17.23
C ALA A 163 11.03 5.77 18.05
N ASP A 164 10.98 5.88 19.38
CA ASP A 164 10.90 4.71 20.25
C ASP A 164 9.55 4.01 20.02
N LEU A 165 9.62 2.81 19.45
CA LEU A 165 8.45 2.00 19.11
C LEU A 165 7.88 1.25 20.32
N THR A 166 8.64 1.14 21.42
CA THR A 166 8.26 0.36 22.61
C THR A 166 6.92 0.78 23.21
N PRO A 167 6.67 2.08 23.51
CA PRO A 167 5.37 2.50 24.04
C PRO A 167 4.23 2.31 23.02
N LEU A 168 4.51 2.52 21.73
CA LEU A 168 3.51 2.37 20.66
C LEU A 168 3.11 0.90 20.46
N LEU A 169 4.07 -0.03 20.57
CA LEU A 169 3.82 -1.47 20.55
C LEU A 169 3.01 -1.90 21.78
N ALA A 170 3.33 -1.37 22.97
CA ALA A 170 2.57 -1.65 24.18
C ALA A 170 1.11 -1.19 24.05
N GLU A 171 0.90 0.03 23.54
CA GLU A 171 -0.44 0.57 23.25
C GLU A 171 -1.18 -0.28 22.22
N ALA A 172 -0.55 -0.61 21.09
CA ALA A 172 -1.16 -1.44 20.05
C ALA A 172 -1.59 -2.83 20.57
N ASN A 173 -0.78 -3.45 21.43
CA ASN A 173 -1.13 -4.72 22.07
C ASN A 173 -2.29 -4.57 23.07
N ALA A 174 -2.36 -3.47 23.82
CA ALA A 174 -3.49 -3.18 24.70
C ALA A 174 -4.78 -2.98 23.90
N ILE A 175 -4.71 -2.27 22.77
CA ILE A 175 -5.84 -2.12 21.83
C ILE A 175 -6.28 -3.46 21.26
N LEU A 176 -5.33 -4.32 20.83
CA LEU A 176 -5.66 -5.66 20.35
C LEU A 176 -6.38 -6.48 21.43
N ALA A 177 -5.96 -6.39 22.69
CA ALA A 177 -6.65 -7.06 23.80
C ALA A 177 -8.10 -6.56 23.95
N GLN A 178 -8.35 -5.25 23.80
CA GLN A 178 -9.70 -4.69 23.82
C GLN A 178 -10.55 -5.18 22.63
N GLN A 179 -9.99 -5.20 21.42
CA GLN A 179 -10.68 -5.70 20.22
C GLN A 179 -11.08 -7.17 20.37
N ARG A 180 -10.20 -8.00 20.93
CA ARG A 180 -10.50 -9.40 21.28
C ARG A 180 -11.65 -9.48 22.27
N ALA A 181 -11.60 -8.71 23.34
CA ALA A 181 -12.67 -8.69 24.35
C ALA A 181 -14.03 -8.26 23.76
N ILE A 182 -14.06 -7.27 22.87
CA ILE A 182 -15.28 -6.87 22.17
C ILE A 182 -15.80 -8.00 21.29
N ALA A 183 -14.93 -8.61 20.48
CA ALA A 183 -15.31 -9.70 19.60
C ALA A 183 -15.80 -10.94 20.36
N ASP A 184 -15.15 -11.28 21.47
CA ASP A 184 -15.54 -12.40 22.35
C ASP A 184 -16.85 -12.12 23.08
N ARG A 185 -17.07 -10.89 23.57
CA ARG A 185 -18.34 -10.46 24.18
C ARG A 185 -19.51 -10.63 23.21
N LEU A 186 -19.35 -10.11 21.99
CA LEU A 186 -20.39 -10.19 20.96
C LEU A 186 -20.64 -11.64 20.54
N ALA A 187 -19.58 -12.44 20.38
CA ALA A 187 -19.70 -13.85 20.06
C ALA A 187 -20.42 -14.65 21.17
N GLY A 188 -20.09 -14.40 22.43
CA GLY A 188 -20.73 -15.05 23.58
C GLY A 188 -22.21 -14.71 23.73
N ALA A 189 -22.64 -13.56 23.20
CA ALA A 189 -24.04 -13.15 23.14
C ALA A 189 -24.77 -13.60 21.85
N ASP A 190 -24.10 -14.36 20.98
CA ASP A 190 -24.57 -14.69 19.62
C ASP A 190 -24.98 -13.44 18.81
N ASP A 191 -24.29 -12.32 19.06
CA ASP A 191 -24.57 -11.06 18.40
C ASP A 191 -23.97 -11.06 16.97
N PRO A 192 -24.75 -10.79 15.91
CA PRO A 192 -24.25 -10.77 14.55
C PRO A 192 -23.16 -9.73 14.29
N LYS A 193 -23.05 -8.68 15.12
CA LYS A 193 -21.99 -7.67 15.03
C LYS A 193 -20.59 -8.26 15.30
N GLN A 194 -20.51 -9.44 15.92
CA GLN A 194 -19.25 -10.15 16.20
C GLN A 194 -18.36 -10.31 14.97
N TRP A 195 -18.97 -10.54 13.79
CA TRP A 195 -18.19 -10.84 12.59
C TRP A 195 -17.36 -9.64 12.15
N PHE A 196 -17.90 -8.45 12.34
CA PHE A 196 -17.16 -7.24 12.04
C PHE A 196 -16.15 -6.89 13.15
N ALA A 197 -16.47 -7.17 14.41
CA ALA A 197 -15.50 -7.07 15.51
C ALA A 197 -14.27 -7.97 15.29
N ARG A 198 -14.48 -9.19 14.77
CA ARG A 198 -13.39 -10.11 14.38
C ARG A 198 -12.53 -9.56 13.25
N VAL A 199 -13.11 -8.83 12.29
CA VAL A 199 -12.32 -8.15 11.25
C VAL A 199 -11.33 -7.18 11.88
N TYR A 200 -11.77 -6.34 12.83
CA TYR A 200 -10.89 -5.40 13.52
C TYR A 200 -9.76 -6.11 14.27
N GLN A 201 -10.10 -7.15 15.03
CA GLN A 201 -9.09 -8.00 15.68
C GLN A 201 -8.07 -8.54 14.68
N PHE A 202 -8.51 -9.18 13.61
CA PHE A 202 -7.60 -9.82 12.65
C PHE A 202 -6.75 -8.80 11.90
N VAL A 203 -7.31 -7.65 11.52
CA VAL A 203 -6.54 -6.58 10.88
C VAL A 203 -5.41 -6.11 11.80
N THR A 204 -5.67 -5.89 13.10
CA THR A 204 -4.62 -5.47 14.03
C THR A 204 -3.58 -6.57 14.28
N GLU A 205 -3.98 -7.83 14.37
CA GLU A 205 -3.02 -8.96 14.44
C GLU A 205 -2.13 -9.02 13.19
N GLU A 206 -2.71 -8.88 12.00
CA GLU A 206 -1.96 -8.87 10.75
C GLU A 206 -1.09 -7.61 10.58
N GLN A 207 -1.49 -6.47 11.16
CA GLN A 207 -0.63 -5.27 11.23
C GLN A 207 0.59 -5.50 12.10
N LEU A 208 0.43 -6.10 13.28
CA LEU A 208 1.55 -6.44 14.17
C LEU A 208 2.49 -7.47 13.51
N ALA A 209 1.94 -8.52 12.90
CA ALA A 209 2.73 -9.49 12.13
C ALA A 209 3.43 -8.84 10.91
N HIS A 210 2.81 -7.84 10.29
CA HIS A 210 3.44 -7.09 9.19
C HIS A 210 4.66 -6.28 9.67
N LEU A 211 4.59 -5.68 10.86
CA LEU A 211 5.73 -4.98 11.47
C LEU A 211 6.91 -5.92 11.72
N GLU A 212 6.64 -7.14 12.20
CA GLU A 212 7.66 -8.18 12.43
C GLU A 212 8.34 -8.67 11.14
N SER A 213 7.69 -8.52 9.98
CA SER A 213 8.24 -8.95 8.70
C SER A 213 9.45 -8.13 8.21
N GLY A 214 9.69 -6.95 8.81
CA GLY A 214 10.76 -6.03 8.39
C GLY A 214 10.53 -5.33 7.05
N LEU A 215 9.34 -5.49 6.44
CA LEU A 215 8.97 -4.90 5.15
C LEU A 215 8.29 -3.52 5.26
N VAL A 216 8.19 -2.98 6.48
CA VAL A 216 7.55 -1.69 6.77
C VAL A 216 8.63 -0.61 6.85
N ASN A 217 8.52 0.44 6.03
CA ASN A 217 9.48 1.54 6.08
C ASN A 217 9.20 2.48 7.27
N ASN A 218 7.93 2.68 7.61
CA ASN A 218 7.47 3.59 8.66
C ASN A 218 6.67 2.86 9.74
N PRO A 219 7.32 2.07 10.63
CA PRO A 219 6.63 1.30 11.66
C PRO A 219 5.90 2.19 12.67
N GLU A 220 6.44 3.37 12.98
CA GLU A 220 5.78 4.37 13.84
C GLU A 220 4.39 4.74 13.29
N TRP A 221 4.30 5.00 11.98
CA TRP A 221 3.07 5.40 11.32
C TRP A 221 2.00 4.30 11.37
N VAL A 222 2.39 3.04 11.09
CA VAL A 222 1.48 1.89 11.18
C VAL A 222 0.96 1.71 12.61
N LEU A 223 1.83 1.82 13.62
CA LEU A 223 1.44 1.67 15.01
C LEU A 223 0.47 2.76 15.47
N ARG A 224 0.68 4.01 15.05
CA ARG A 224 -0.21 5.13 15.40
C ARG A 224 -1.59 5.05 14.76
N LEU A 225 -1.74 4.34 13.64
CA LEU A 225 -3.05 4.11 13.01
C LEU A 225 -3.94 3.19 13.86
N ILE A 226 -3.37 2.20 14.56
CA ILE A 226 -4.13 1.18 15.31
C ILE A 226 -5.09 1.81 16.34
N PRO A 227 -4.64 2.64 17.30
CA PRO A 227 -5.54 3.26 18.27
C PRO A 227 -6.56 4.20 17.61
N ARG A 228 -6.19 4.90 16.52
CA ARG A 228 -7.10 5.82 15.80
C ARG A 228 -8.27 5.08 15.16
N PHE A 229 -7.99 3.94 14.52
CA PHE A 229 -9.04 3.10 13.97
C PHE A 229 -9.92 2.49 15.05
N HIS A 230 -9.30 2.02 16.14
CA HIS A 230 -10.05 1.44 17.24
C HIS A 230 -10.99 2.44 17.90
N GLU A 231 -10.55 3.68 18.10
CA GLU A 231 -11.38 4.77 18.65
C GLU A 231 -12.64 4.99 17.79
N LEU A 232 -12.47 5.21 16.47
CA LEU A 232 -13.59 5.42 15.54
C LEU A 232 -14.58 4.24 15.51
N TYR A 233 -14.05 3.02 15.51
CA TYR A 233 -14.86 1.80 15.50
C TYR A 233 -15.62 1.59 16.81
N SER A 234 -14.91 1.63 17.93
CA SER A 234 -15.49 1.35 19.24
C SER A 234 -16.54 2.40 19.60
N GLU A 235 -16.29 3.68 19.31
CA GLU A 235 -17.28 4.75 19.43
C GLU A 235 -18.53 4.43 18.59
N SER A 236 -18.35 4.04 17.31
CA SER A 236 -19.48 3.70 16.44
C SER A 236 -20.31 2.51 16.93
N LEU A 237 -19.70 1.55 17.61
CA LEU A 237 -20.38 0.38 18.16
C LEU A 237 -21.12 0.77 19.44
N PHE A 238 -20.44 1.42 20.37
CA PHE A 238 -20.99 1.74 21.69
C PHE A 238 -22.10 2.78 21.61
N THR A 239 -21.96 3.80 20.78
CA THR A 239 -23.04 4.78 20.54
C THR A 239 -24.26 4.10 19.95
N PHE A 240 -24.07 3.16 19.01
CA PHE A 240 -25.18 2.39 18.44
C PHE A 240 -25.87 1.50 19.49
N GLU A 241 -25.10 0.76 20.30
CA GLU A 241 -25.61 -0.07 21.39
C GLU A 241 -26.37 0.76 22.45
N ALA A 242 -25.94 2.00 22.70
CA ALA A 242 -26.59 2.93 23.61
C ALA A 242 -27.83 3.64 23.01
N GLY A 243 -28.11 3.46 21.73
CA GLY A 243 -29.18 4.20 21.02
C GLY A 243 -28.85 5.69 20.80
N GLU A 244 -27.57 6.05 20.88
CA GLU A 244 -27.05 7.39 20.68
C GLU A 244 -26.75 7.67 19.18
N PRO A 245 -26.57 8.95 18.79
CA PRO A 245 -26.24 9.32 17.42
C PRO A 245 -24.97 8.63 16.90
N THR A 246 -25.15 7.67 16.00
CA THR A 246 -24.08 6.91 15.34
C THR A 246 -23.84 7.44 13.92
N PRO A 247 -22.59 7.47 13.40
CA PRO A 247 -22.32 7.81 12.00
C PRO A 247 -23.20 6.98 11.04
N GLN A 248 -23.80 7.64 10.04
CA GLN A 248 -24.86 7.06 9.22
C GLN A 248 -24.47 5.72 8.56
N GLN A 249 -23.24 5.60 8.09
CA GLN A 249 -22.74 4.40 7.43
C GLN A 249 -22.61 3.24 8.43
N TRP A 250 -22.11 3.51 9.63
CA TRP A 250 -22.04 2.55 10.72
C TRP A 250 -23.42 2.14 11.21
N HIS A 251 -24.32 3.10 11.42
CA HIS A 251 -25.70 2.81 11.78
C HIS A 251 -26.36 1.87 10.77
N ARG A 252 -26.17 2.09 9.45
CA ARG A 252 -26.71 1.19 8.41
C ARG A 252 -26.13 -0.22 8.51
N ALA A 253 -24.83 -0.35 8.76
CA ALA A 253 -24.17 -1.64 8.91
C ALA A 253 -24.70 -2.40 10.14
N TRP A 254 -24.78 -1.74 11.29
CA TRP A 254 -25.25 -2.33 12.54
C TRP A 254 -26.72 -2.71 12.51
N SER A 255 -27.61 -1.84 12.02
CA SER A 255 -29.02 -2.18 11.85
C SER A 255 -29.22 -3.36 10.88
N THR A 256 -28.38 -3.47 9.85
CA THR A 256 -28.45 -4.61 8.91
C THR A 256 -27.94 -5.90 9.57
N ALA A 257 -26.90 -5.82 10.42
CA ALA A 257 -26.42 -6.95 11.19
C ALA A 257 -27.51 -7.48 12.13
N GLU A 258 -28.17 -6.60 12.91
CA GLU A 258 -29.26 -6.96 13.81
C GLU A 258 -30.44 -7.59 13.07
N ALA A 259 -30.86 -6.99 11.96
CA ALA A 259 -31.90 -7.56 11.11
C ALA A 259 -31.49 -8.94 10.55
N GLY A 260 -30.21 -9.14 10.26
CA GLY A 260 -29.65 -10.40 9.82
C GLY A 260 -29.67 -11.47 10.91
N GLY A 261 -29.29 -11.14 12.13
CA GLY A 261 -29.39 -12.03 13.29
C GLY A 261 -30.83 -12.41 13.60
N ALA A 262 -31.72 -11.42 13.72
CA ALA A 262 -33.14 -11.62 14.04
C ALA A 262 -33.86 -12.51 13.01
N LYS A 263 -33.50 -12.37 11.73
CA LYS A 263 -34.08 -13.17 10.63
C LYS A 263 -33.28 -14.43 10.30
N GLN A 264 -32.17 -14.69 11.00
CA GLN A 264 -31.20 -15.74 10.68
C GLN A 264 -30.79 -15.73 9.19
N SER A 265 -30.64 -14.53 8.62
CA SER A 265 -30.45 -14.34 7.19
C SER A 265 -28.97 -14.17 6.83
N ALA A 266 -28.39 -15.21 6.24
CA ALA A 266 -27.03 -15.19 5.72
C ALA A 266 -26.75 -14.01 4.78
N GLN A 267 -27.71 -13.69 3.91
CA GLN A 267 -27.58 -12.59 2.96
C GLN A 267 -27.48 -11.23 3.66
N LEU A 268 -28.24 -11.02 4.72
CA LEU A 268 -28.17 -9.79 5.51
C LEU A 268 -26.88 -9.71 6.32
N ILE A 269 -26.37 -10.83 6.84
CA ILE A 269 -25.05 -10.86 7.53
C ILE A 269 -23.93 -10.46 6.57
N VAL A 270 -23.88 -11.05 5.37
CA VAL A 270 -22.88 -10.69 4.35
C VAL A 270 -23.04 -9.23 3.91
N LYS A 271 -24.29 -8.75 3.74
CA LYS A 271 -24.56 -7.35 3.42
C LYS A 271 -24.07 -6.41 4.51
N ALA A 272 -24.30 -6.74 5.79
CA ALA A 272 -23.84 -5.96 6.92
C ALA A 272 -22.31 -5.87 6.98
N LEU A 273 -21.62 -6.98 6.71
CA LEU A 273 -20.16 -7.01 6.59
C LEU A 273 -19.65 -6.09 5.48
N LEU A 274 -20.24 -6.16 4.28
CA LEU A 274 -19.86 -5.28 3.17
C LEU A 274 -20.14 -3.81 3.48
N GLN A 275 -21.24 -3.51 4.17
CA GLN A 275 -21.55 -2.15 4.63
C GLN A 275 -20.56 -1.66 5.70
N GLY A 276 -20.14 -2.52 6.62
CA GLY A 276 -19.10 -2.19 7.59
C GLY A 276 -17.74 -1.96 6.93
N VAL A 277 -17.38 -2.76 5.92
CA VAL A 277 -16.17 -2.57 5.13
C VAL A 277 -16.22 -1.21 4.41
N ALA A 278 -17.35 -0.86 3.82
CA ALA A 278 -17.54 0.44 3.18
C ALA A 278 -17.48 1.60 4.19
N ALA A 279 -18.10 1.46 5.37
CA ALA A 279 -18.03 2.47 6.43
C ALA A 279 -16.57 2.70 6.88
N HIS A 280 -15.84 1.62 7.14
CA HIS A 280 -14.42 1.68 7.51
C HIS A 280 -13.57 2.33 6.41
N ILE A 281 -13.70 1.90 5.14
CA ILE A 281 -12.84 2.39 4.05
C ILE A 281 -13.19 3.80 3.61
N GLU A 282 -14.47 4.17 3.54
CA GLU A 282 -14.89 5.45 2.94
C GLU A 282 -15.02 6.60 3.95
N VAL A 283 -15.19 6.25 5.24
CA VAL A 283 -15.39 7.22 6.32
C VAL A 283 -14.21 7.21 7.28
N ASP A 284 -13.88 6.07 7.89
CA ASP A 284 -12.89 6.05 8.97
C ASP A 284 -11.45 6.15 8.47
N LEU A 285 -11.12 5.40 7.40
CA LEU A 285 -9.80 5.36 6.78
C LEU A 285 -9.24 6.73 6.40
N PRO A 286 -9.95 7.59 5.62
CA PRO A 286 -9.43 8.92 5.33
C PRO A 286 -9.24 9.78 6.58
N ARG A 287 -10.12 9.64 7.59
CA ARG A 287 -10.04 10.42 8.85
C ARG A 287 -8.86 9.97 9.70
N ALA A 288 -8.70 8.68 9.92
CA ALA A 288 -7.60 8.11 10.70
C ALA A 288 -6.23 8.41 10.06
N LEU A 289 -6.12 8.31 8.72
CA LEU A 289 -4.90 8.67 7.99
C LEU A 289 -4.57 10.17 8.16
N ALA A 290 -5.55 11.04 7.96
CA ALA A 290 -5.36 12.49 8.08
C ALA A 290 -5.01 12.90 9.51
N GLU A 291 -5.69 12.35 10.52
CA GLU A 291 -5.45 12.68 11.92
C GLU A 291 -4.10 12.19 12.42
N THR A 292 -3.70 10.97 12.03
CA THR A 292 -2.35 10.45 12.35
C THR A 292 -1.27 11.34 11.76
N TYR A 293 -1.43 11.74 10.50
CA TYR A 293 -0.48 12.68 9.88
C TYR A 293 -0.44 14.03 10.61
N LEU A 294 -1.60 14.66 10.81
CA LEU A 294 -1.68 16.00 11.38
C LEU A 294 -1.15 16.08 12.81
N ARG A 295 -1.37 15.03 13.61
CA ARG A 295 -0.94 14.98 15.01
C ARG A 295 0.54 14.63 15.15
N ASP A 296 1.02 13.65 14.37
CA ASP A 296 2.28 12.98 14.67
C ASP A 296 3.39 13.20 13.63
N PHE A 297 3.05 13.64 12.41
CA PHE A 297 3.98 13.73 11.29
C PHE A 297 4.01 15.09 10.58
N ARG A 298 3.08 15.99 10.88
CA ARG A 298 3.08 17.35 10.34
C ARG A 298 4.42 18.03 10.60
N GLY A 299 5.05 18.52 9.53
CA GLY A 299 6.34 19.21 9.58
C GLY A 299 7.56 18.29 9.61
N ARG A 300 7.37 16.96 9.73
CA ARG A 300 8.44 15.96 9.58
C ARG A 300 8.55 15.49 8.13
N CYS A 301 7.41 15.37 7.44
CA CYS A 301 7.30 15.00 6.02
C CYS A 301 5.96 15.51 5.46
N ASP A 302 5.74 15.30 4.17
CA ASP A 302 4.45 15.47 3.51
C ASP A 302 3.58 14.22 3.68
N TYR A 303 2.25 14.38 3.60
CA TYR A 303 1.29 13.27 3.78
C TYR A 303 1.56 12.10 2.83
N VAL A 304 1.99 12.40 1.60
CA VAL A 304 2.26 11.41 0.55
C VAL A 304 3.45 10.50 0.87
N TYR A 305 4.30 10.84 1.84
CA TYR A 305 5.43 10.03 2.29
C TYR A 305 5.01 8.60 2.67
N PHE A 306 3.82 8.45 3.26
CA PHE A 306 3.30 7.15 3.71
C PHE A 306 2.63 6.31 2.62
N ARG A 307 2.53 6.82 1.38
CA ARG A 307 1.81 6.16 0.29
C ARG A 307 2.31 4.74 0.01
N ALA A 308 3.62 4.54 0.04
CA ALA A 308 4.22 3.23 -0.22
C ALA A 308 3.81 2.19 0.83
N ASP A 309 3.92 2.52 2.11
CA ASP A 309 3.50 1.61 3.19
C ASP A 309 1.98 1.39 3.18
N TYR A 310 1.21 2.44 2.93
CA TYR A 310 -0.24 2.34 2.78
C TYR A 310 -0.67 1.33 1.70
N ILE A 311 -0.01 1.36 0.54
CA ILE A 311 -0.28 0.44 -0.56
C ILE A 311 0.06 -1.00 -0.15
N ARG A 312 1.20 -1.21 0.53
CA ARG A 312 1.62 -2.55 1.02
C ARG A 312 0.67 -3.15 2.04
N MET A 313 -0.03 -2.32 2.81
CA MET A 313 -1.07 -2.79 3.74
C MET A 313 -2.25 -3.48 3.05
N ALA A 314 -2.35 -3.50 1.71
CA ALA A 314 -3.40 -4.25 1.00
C ALA A 314 -3.44 -5.74 1.38
N ASP A 315 -2.26 -6.34 1.62
CA ASP A 315 -2.18 -7.75 2.00
C ASP A 315 -2.75 -8.05 3.39
N ILE A 316 -2.73 -7.07 4.30
CA ILE A 316 -3.28 -7.20 5.66
C ILE A 316 -4.79 -7.47 5.59
N PHE A 317 -5.50 -6.68 4.78
CA PHE A 317 -6.95 -6.85 4.59
C PHE A 317 -7.29 -8.19 3.96
N ARG A 318 -6.50 -8.64 2.97
CA ARG A 318 -6.70 -9.94 2.33
C ARG A 318 -6.59 -11.07 3.34
N LYS A 319 -5.50 -11.11 4.12
CA LYS A 319 -5.28 -12.13 5.17
C LYS A 319 -6.38 -12.09 6.25
N ALA A 320 -6.77 -10.91 6.72
CA ALA A 320 -7.84 -10.77 7.71
C ALA A 320 -9.19 -11.27 7.17
N SER A 321 -9.50 -10.99 5.90
CA SER A 321 -10.70 -11.50 5.23
C SER A 321 -10.68 -13.03 5.08
N ASP A 322 -9.54 -13.60 4.68
CA ASP A 322 -9.39 -15.06 4.56
C ASP A 322 -9.66 -15.73 5.92
N ARG A 323 -9.07 -15.21 7.00
CA ARG A 323 -9.27 -15.69 8.38
C ARG A 323 -10.72 -15.56 8.84
N LEU A 324 -11.40 -14.46 8.52
CA LEU A 324 -12.82 -14.30 8.83
C LEU A 324 -13.66 -15.38 8.14
N MET A 325 -13.44 -15.59 6.85
CA MET A 325 -14.19 -16.58 6.08
C MET A 325 -13.98 -18.00 6.61
N GLU A 326 -12.78 -18.32 7.13
CA GLU A 326 -12.51 -19.61 7.77
C GLU A 326 -13.31 -19.83 9.06
N GLN A 327 -13.59 -18.78 9.83
CA GLN A 327 -14.34 -18.86 11.08
C GLN A 327 -15.86 -18.77 10.90
N MET A 328 -16.34 -18.12 9.84
CA MET A 328 -17.77 -17.97 9.61
C MET A 328 -18.46 -19.31 9.29
N PRO A 329 -19.64 -19.59 9.88
CA PRO A 329 -20.46 -20.75 9.54
C PRO A 329 -20.66 -20.92 8.04
N ARG A 330 -20.57 -22.16 7.55
CA ARG A 330 -20.62 -22.49 6.12
C ARG A 330 -21.86 -21.97 5.38
N HIS A 331 -22.97 -21.76 6.08
CA HIS A 331 -24.20 -21.26 5.47
C HIS A 331 -24.16 -19.75 5.17
N TYR A 332 -23.20 -19.01 5.73
CA TYR A 332 -22.92 -17.62 5.37
C TYR A 332 -22.01 -17.48 4.15
N HIS A 333 -21.37 -18.56 3.72
CA HIS A 333 -20.51 -18.53 2.54
C HIS A 333 -21.36 -18.35 1.28
N PRO A 334 -20.98 -17.42 0.37
CA PRO A 334 -21.62 -17.31 -0.93
C PRO A 334 -21.67 -18.66 -1.65
N LEU A 335 -22.74 -18.92 -2.40
CA LEU A 335 -22.94 -20.17 -3.15
C LEU A 335 -21.75 -20.53 -4.05
N TRP A 336 -21.07 -19.54 -4.65
CA TRP A 336 -19.88 -19.75 -5.48
C TRP A 336 -18.63 -20.11 -4.67
N LEU A 337 -18.51 -19.63 -3.43
CA LEU A 337 -17.41 -19.99 -2.51
C LEU A 337 -17.55 -21.45 -2.05
N ARG A 338 -18.79 -21.94 -1.93
CA ARG A 338 -19.10 -23.38 -1.71
C ARG A 338 -18.70 -24.26 -2.91
N LEU A 339 -18.69 -23.71 -4.12
CA LEU A 339 -18.38 -24.43 -5.37
C LEU A 339 -16.89 -24.31 -5.80
N SER A 340 -16.12 -23.36 -5.25
CA SER A 340 -14.79 -22.97 -5.78
C SER A 340 -13.59 -23.52 -5.02
N ARG A 341 -13.78 -24.50 -4.13
CA ARG A 341 -12.67 -25.05 -3.32
C ARG A 341 -11.70 -25.97 -4.07
N SER A 342 -11.87 -26.22 -5.37
CA SER A 342 -11.02 -27.18 -6.09
C SER A 342 -10.13 -26.66 -7.23
N VAL A 343 -10.24 -25.43 -7.78
CA VAL A 343 -9.35 -25.05 -8.91
C VAL A 343 -9.03 -23.55 -9.08
N LEU A 344 -9.71 -22.60 -8.42
CA LEU A 344 -9.54 -21.17 -8.77
C LEU A 344 -8.43 -20.47 -7.96
N PRO A 345 -7.43 -19.85 -8.62
CA PRO A 345 -6.42 -19.01 -7.95
C PRO A 345 -7.05 -17.84 -7.17
N PRO A 346 -6.44 -17.37 -6.05
CA PRO A 346 -6.93 -16.27 -5.23
C PRO A 346 -7.28 -15.00 -6.01
N GLU A 347 -6.54 -14.72 -7.08
CA GLU A 347 -6.67 -13.53 -7.92
C GLU A 347 -8.04 -13.49 -8.63
N PHE A 348 -8.59 -14.65 -8.98
CA PHE A 348 -9.94 -14.76 -9.57
C PHE A 348 -11.05 -14.55 -8.53
N ARG A 349 -10.79 -14.85 -7.25
CA ARG A 349 -11.74 -14.56 -6.15
C ARG A 349 -11.81 -13.06 -5.89
N ASP A 350 -10.67 -12.39 -5.85
CA ASP A 350 -10.59 -10.92 -5.69
C ASP A 350 -11.29 -10.20 -6.85
N GLN A 351 -11.13 -10.69 -8.09
CA GLN A 351 -11.79 -10.14 -9.27
C GLN A 351 -13.32 -10.37 -9.30
N LEU A 352 -13.82 -11.40 -8.61
CA LEU A 352 -15.26 -11.63 -8.44
C LEU A 352 -15.84 -10.78 -7.30
N MET A 353 -15.10 -10.62 -6.19
CA MET A 353 -15.48 -9.77 -5.07
C MET A 353 -15.48 -8.28 -5.45
N SER A 354 -14.58 -7.86 -6.34
CA SER A 354 -14.55 -6.48 -6.85
C SER A 354 -15.81 -6.07 -7.61
N ARG A 355 -16.61 -7.03 -8.12
CA ARG A 355 -17.94 -6.76 -8.70
C ARG A 355 -18.95 -6.29 -7.66
N TYR A 356 -18.77 -6.66 -6.40
CA TYR A 356 -19.64 -6.24 -5.28
C TYR A 356 -19.08 -5.02 -4.56
N TYR A 357 -17.77 -4.99 -4.32
CA TYR A 357 -17.08 -3.84 -3.74
C TYR A 357 -15.57 -3.87 -4.09
N ASP A 358 -15.10 -2.91 -4.88
CA ASP A 358 -13.69 -2.81 -5.29
C ASP A 358 -12.83 -2.21 -4.17
N VAL A 359 -12.50 -3.04 -3.17
CA VAL A 359 -11.68 -2.66 -2.01
C VAL A 359 -10.37 -1.98 -2.44
N ALA A 360 -9.70 -2.50 -3.47
CA ALA A 360 -8.40 -1.98 -3.90
C ALA A 360 -8.52 -0.55 -4.40
N ARG A 361 -9.50 -0.28 -5.28
CA ARG A 361 -9.76 1.07 -5.78
C ARG A 361 -10.21 2.01 -4.66
N ARG A 362 -11.16 1.58 -3.84
CA ARG A 362 -11.73 2.40 -2.75
C ARG A 362 -10.70 2.79 -1.70
N ARG A 363 -9.76 1.89 -1.40
CA ARG A 363 -8.61 2.21 -0.54
C ARG A 363 -7.73 3.30 -1.16
N LEU A 364 -7.43 3.26 -2.45
CA LEU A 364 -6.65 4.33 -3.07
C LEU A 364 -7.40 5.68 -2.99
N GLU A 365 -8.70 5.70 -3.32
CA GLU A 365 -9.57 6.88 -3.19
C GLU A 365 -9.60 7.40 -1.74
N ALA A 366 -9.62 6.51 -0.74
CA ALA A 366 -9.61 6.88 0.67
C ALA A 366 -8.28 7.53 1.11
N PHE A 367 -7.15 7.10 0.55
CA PHE A 367 -5.86 7.73 0.83
C PHE A 367 -5.82 9.16 0.30
N ASP A 368 -6.30 9.37 -0.94
CA ASP A 368 -6.36 10.69 -1.58
C ASP A 368 -7.28 11.63 -0.78
N LYS A 369 -8.46 11.14 -0.37
CA LYS A 369 -9.40 11.87 0.50
C LYS A 369 -8.79 12.22 1.87
N GLY A 370 -7.94 11.35 2.43
CA GLY A 370 -7.17 11.70 3.63
C GLY A 370 -6.24 12.89 3.39
N GLY A 371 -5.58 12.94 2.23
CA GLY A 371 -4.76 14.08 1.81
C GLY A 371 -5.57 15.37 1.63
N GLU A 372 -6.77 15.28 1.05
CA GLU A 372 -7.70 16.41 0.96
C GLU A 372 -8.10 16.95 2.34
N LEU A 373 -8.41 16.06 3.29
CA LEU A 373 -8.72 16.45 4.68
C LEU A 373 -7.53 17.16 5.36
N VAL A 374 -6.31 16.70 5.10
CA VAL A 374 -5.09 17.37 5.56
C VAL A 374 -5.00 18.78 4.98
N ARG A 375 -5.11 18.94 3.65
CA ARG A 375 -5.07 20.26 2.99
C ARG A 375 -6.12 21.22 3.53
N ALA A 376 -7.36 20.74 3.66
CA ALA A 376 -8.48 21.51 4.21
C ALA A 376 -8.21 21.97 5.65
N LYS A 377 -7.68 21.11 6.53
CA LYS A 377 -7.34 21.47 7.92
C LYS A 377 -6.13 22.40 8.03
N LEU A 378 -5.23 22.40 7.05
CA LEU A 378 -4.08 23.31 7.00
C LEU A 378 -4.40 24.67 6.35
N GLY A 379 -5.61 24.85 5.80
CA GLY A 379 -5.99 26.08 5.11
C GLY A 379 -5.29 26.28 3.76
N VAL A 380 -4.74 25.21 3.18
CA VAL A 380 -4.14 25.25 1.84
C VAL A 380 -5.25 24.94 0.84
N ALA A 381 -5.92 25.98 0.35
CA ALA A 381 -6.83 25.85 -0.80
C ALA A 381 -5.98 25.61 -2.07
N ASP A 382 -6.44 24.72 -2.96
CA ASP A 382 -5.79 24.45 -4.24
C ASP A 382 -5.64 25.76 -5.02
N SER A 383 -4.40 26.23 -5.20
CA SER A 383 -4.02 27.36 -6.06
C SER A 383 -3.86 26.93 -7.50
#